data_AF-A0A7C9DHB1-F1
#
_entry.id   AF-A0A7C9DHB1-F1
#
_cell.length_a   1.000
_cell.length_b   1.000
_cell.length_c   1.000
_cell.angle_alpha   90.00
_cell.angle_beta   90.00
_cell.angle_gamma   90.00
#
_symmetry.space_group_name_H-M   'P 1'
#
loop_
_entity.id
_entity.type
_entity.pdbx_description
1 polymer ?
#
loop_
_entity_poly.entity_id
_entity_poly.type
_entity_poly.pdbx_seq_one_letter_code
_entity_poly.pdbx_strand_id
1 'polypeptide(L)'
;MYACLLRGMVHHKRKSTLEALENFVQFLLLPGRFFCLLRARIENPGDGRMGAKIQTEVKEIRKVFFCELCNKQYKLAMEFEAHLSSYDHNHRQRFKEMREMHGSNRDDRLKREQQQLEREMAKFAQMPDARKQ
;
A
#
# COMPACT_ATOMS: atom_id res chain seq x y z
N MET A 1 42.34 26.14 29.72
CA MET A 1 41.43 25.91 28.57
C MET A 1 41.76 24.67 27.72
N TYR A 2 42.86 23.92 27.95
CA TYR A 2 43.14 22.66 27.23
C TYR A 2 43.34 21.43 28.15
N ALA A 3 42.82 21.44 29.38
CA ALA A 3 42.99 20.35 30.36
C ALA A 3 41.70 19.71 30.89
N CYS A 4 40.51 20.18 30.47
CA CYS A 4 39.22 19.56 30.84
C CYS A 4 38.65 18.60 29.78
N LEU A 5 39.36 18.38 28.66
CA LEU A 5 38.84 17.64 27.50
C LEU A 5 39.05 16.11 27.55
N LEU A 6 39.65 15.54 28.60
CA LEU A 6 40.02 14.11 28.58
C LEU A 6 39.57 13.26 29.79
N ARG A 7 38.72 13.79 30.69
CA ARG A 7 38.27 13.02 31.88
C ARG A 7 36.82 12.54 31.86
N GLY A 8 36.05 12.81 30.81
CA GLY A 8 34.63 12.42 30.73
C GLY A 8 34.32 11.19 29.89
N MET A 9 35.31 10.54 29.25
CA MET A 9 35.07 9.46 28.27
C MET A 9 35.13 8.04 28.83
N VAL A 10 35.31 7.83 30.14
CA VAL A 10 35.39 6.48 30.72
C VAL A 10 34.63 6.43 32.03
N HIS A 11 33.34 6.07 31.96
CA HIS A 11 32.57 5.33 32.98
C HIS A 11 31.07 5.65 32.85
N HIS A 12 30.40 5.12 31.83
CA HIS A 12 28.94 4.94 31.89
C HIS A 12 28.52 3.56 31.39
N LYS A 13 29.24 2.54 31.85
CA LYS A 13 28.75 1.17 31.88
C LYS A 13 28.35 0.88 33.34
N ARG A 14 27.03 0.87 33.60
CA ARG A 14 26.36 0.52 34.87
C ARG A 14 26.61 1.46 36.07
N LYS A 15 25.73 2.44 36.29
CA LYS A 15 25.46 2.98 37.64
C LYS A 15 23.95 3.23 37.82
N SER A 16 23.48 2.84 38.99
CA SER A 16 22.10 2.78 39.45
C SER A 16 21.42 4.15 39.48
N THR A 17 20.10 4.13 39.29
CA THR A 17 19.14 5.23 39.10
C THR A 17 19.08 6.31 40.19
N LEU A 18 20.01 6.33 41.16
CA LEU A 18 20.00 7.27 42.29
C LEU A 18 21.03 8.41 42.17
N GLU A 19 22.14 8.25 41.43
CA GLU A 19 23.09 9.37 41.19
C GLU A 19 22.75 10.21 39.94
N ALA A 20 21.78 9.77 39.13
CA ALA A 20 21.32 10.50 37.96
C ALA A 20 20.48 11.73 38.31
N LEU A 21 19.82 11.72 39.49
CA LEU A 21 18.90 12.78 39.91
C LEU A 21 19.62 13.95 40.59
N GLU A 22 20.70 13.71 41.33
CA GLU A 22 21.45 14.82 41.96
C GLU A 22 22.18 15.69 40.92
N ASN A 23 22.65 15.09 39.82
CA ASN A 23 23.23 15.83 38.70
C ASN A 23 22.21 16.62 37.87
N PHE A 24 20.92 16.25 37.95
CA PHE A 24 19.84 16.93 37.23
C PHE A 24 19.44 18.25 37.89
N VAL A 25 19.54 18.35 39.22
CA VAL A 25 19.16 19.55 39.97
C VAL A 25 20.25 20.62 39.95
N GLN A 26 21.54 20.23 39.99
CA GLN A 26 22.66 21.17 39.90
C GLN A 26 22.75 21.87 38.52
N PHE A 27 22.18 21.25 37.48
CA PHE A 27 22.18 21.78 36.11
C PHE A 27 21.10 22.86 35.87
N LEU A 28 20.08 22.97 36.73
CA LEU A 28 18.93 23.88 36.55
C LEU A 28 19.10 25.25 37.23
N LEU A 29 20.14 25.47 38.03
CA LEU A 29 20.33 26.70 38.82
C LEU A 29 21.47 27.62 38.34
N LEU A 30 22.11 27.33 37.20
CA LEU A 30 23.12 28.21 36.61
C LEU A 30 22.54 28.98 35.41
N PRO A 31 22.26 30.29 35.54
CA PRO A 31 21.75 31.10 34.45
C PRO A 31 22.86 31.26 33.40
N GLY A 32 22.62 30.75 32.18
CA GLY A 32 23.52 30.92 31.03
C GLY A 32 23.86 29.65 30.26
N ARG A 33 23.48 28.45 30.73
CA ARG A 33 23.75 27.18 30.03
C ARG A 33 22.53 26.53 29.36
N PHE A 34 21.35 27.11 29.58
CA PHE A 34 20.07 26.63 29.04
C PHE A 34 20.00 26.73 27.49
N PHE A 35 20.83 27.58 26.88
CA PHE A 35 20.79 27.81 25.44
C PHE A 35 21.60 26.79 24.60
N CYS A 36 22.50 26.01 25.20
CA CYS A 36 23.32 25.04 24.45
C CYS A 36 22.65 23.67 24.27
N LEU A 37 21.73 23.27 25.17
CA LEU A 37 21.10 21.94 25.08
C LEU A 37 19.87 21.91 24.16
N LEU A 38 19.23 23.04 23.90
CA LEU A 38 18.08 23.07 22.98
C LEU A 38 18.51 22.94 21.50
N ARG A 39 19.80 23.13 21.19
CA ARG A 39 20.36 22.96 19.84
C ARG A 39 20.99 21.58 19.61
N ALA A 40 20.94 20.66 20.58
CA ALA A 40 21.56 19.34 20.49
C ALA A 40 20.56 18.19 20.22
N ARG A 41 19.39 18.49 19.62
CA ARG A 41 18.41 17.46 19.24
C ARG A 41 17.67 17.74 17.94
N ILE A 42 18.34 18.27 16.92
CA ILE A 42 17.88 18.17 15.51
C ILE A 42 19.10 17.99 14.59
N GLU A 43 19.84 16.91 14.79
CA GLU A 43 20.65 16.34 13.71
C GLU A 43 20.30 14.86 13.71
N ASN A 44 19.26 14.51 12.92
CA ASN A 44 18.98 13.11 12.58
C ASN A 44 20.07 12.70 11.57
N PRO A 45 21.02 11.84 11.95
CA PRO A 45 22.02 11.36 11.01
C PRO A 45 21.33 10.43 10.01
N GLY A 46 21.51 10.71 8.72
CA GLY A 46 20.98 9.92 7.63
C GLY A 46 21.45 8.47 7.71
N ASP A 47 20.51 7.57 7.92
CA ASP A 47 20.74 6.14 7.83
C ASP A 47 20.53 5.70 6.37
N GLY A 48 21.63 5.39 5.68
CA GLY A 48 21.63 4.87 4.30
C GLY A 48 20.87 3.54 4.14
N ARG A 49 20.45 2.89 5.24
CA ARG A 49 19.51 1.75 5.24
C ARG A 49 18.04 2.14 5.20
N MET A 50 17.70 3.38 5.56
CA MET A 50 16.33 3.89 5.54
C MET A 50 15.83 4.15 4.11
N GLY A 51 16.72 4.58 3.21
CA GLY A 51 16.38 4.87 1.81
C GLY A 51 15.82 3.67 1.05
N ALA A 52 16.30 2.46 1.33
CA ALA A 52 15.79 1.24 0.68
C ALA A 52 14.38 0.87 1.18
N LYS A 53 14.11 1.02 2.50
CA LYS A 53 12.80 0.76 3.09
C LYS A 53 11.77 1.81 2.68
N ILE A 54 12.16 3.08 2.65
CA ILE A 54 11.33 4.17 2.13
C ILE A 54 11.00 3.92 0.66
N GLN A 55 11.97 3.47 -0.16
CA GLN A 55 11.70 3.15 -1.56
C GLN A 55 10.73 1.98 -1.73
N THR A 56 10.79 0.94 -0.89
CA THR A 56 9.82 -0.15 -0.92
C THR A 56 8.43 0.30 -0.47
N GLU A 57 8.33 1.09 0.59
CA GLU A 57 7.05 1.62 1.08
C GLU A 57 6.42 2.60 0.08
N VAL A 58 7.22 3.48 -0.52
CA VAL A 58 6.76 4.39 -1.59
C VAL A 58 6.30 3.61 -2.83
N LYS A 59 6.91 2.46 -3.15
CA LYS A 59 6.44 1.60 -4.25
C LYS A 59 5.09 0.96 -3.94
N GLU A 60 4.89 0.48 -2.72
CA GLU A 60 3.60 -0.08 -2.30
C GLU A 60 2.51 1.01 -2.28
N ILE A 61 2.82 2.22 -1.78
CA ILE A 61 1.88 3.35 -1.79
C ILE A 61 1.52 3.77 -3.22
N ARG A 62 2.46 3.74 -4.18
CA ARG A 62 2.17 4.07 -5.59
C ARG A 62 1.21 3.10 -6.24
N LYS A 63 1.22 1.81 -5.87
CA LYS A 63 0.24 0.83 -6.39
C LYS A 63 -1.19 1.17 -5.96
N VAL A 64 -1.36 1.82 -4.81
CA VAL A 64 -2.69 2.20 -4.29
C VAL A 64 -3.37 3.26 -5.17
N PHE A 65 -2.61 4.08 -5.89
CA PHE A 65 -3.14 5.20 -6.68
C PHE A 65 -3.33 4.88 -8.18
N PHE A 66 -3.60 3.62 -8.51
CA PHE A 66 -3.85 3.19 -9.89
C PHE A 66 -5.31 2.79 -10.09
N CYS A 67 -5.94 3.32 -11.15
CA CYS A 67 -7.28 2.93 -11.55
C CYS A 67 -7.22 1.96 -12.73
N GLU A 68 -7.58 0.70 -12.52
CA GLU A 68 -7.63 -0.34 -13.56
C GLU A 68 -8.75 -0.10 -14.58
N LEU A 69 -9.87 0.52 -14.17
CA LEU A 69 -10.98 0.80 -15.08
C LEU A 69 -10.59 1.84 -16.12
N CYS A 70 -9.81 2.84 -15.72
CA CYS A 70 -9.41 3.96 -16.57
C CYS A 70 -7.97 3.85 -17.08
N ASN A 71 -7.19 2.88 -16.60
CA ASN A 71 -5.75 2.73 -16.84
C ASN A 71 -4.97 4.02 -16.56
N LYS A 72 -5.25 4.68 -15.43
CA LYS A 72 -4.61 5.95 -15.03
C LYS A 72 -3.87 5.78 -13.70
N GLN A 73 -2.62 6.23 -13.67
CA GLN A 73 -1.80 6.30 -12.45
C GLN A 73 -1.81 7.72 -11.91
N TYR A 74 -2.09 7.85 -10.61
CA TYR A 74 -2.09 9.12 -9.89
C TYR A 74 -0.88 9.21 -8.96
N LYS A 75 -0.43 10.44 -8.68
CA LYS A 75 0.74 10.72 -7.81
C LYS A 75 0.33 11.02 -6.37
N LEU A 76 -0.86 11.58 -6.19
CA LEU A 76 -1.40 12.03 -4.91
C LEU A 76 -2.71 11.30 -4.59
N ALA A 77 -2.94 11.01 -3.31
CA ALA A 77 -4.17 10.38 -2.83
C ALA A 77 -5.41 11.22 -3.17
N MET A 78 -5.34 12.53 -2.98
CA MET A 78 -6.45 13.44 -3.25
C MET A 78 -6.88 13.43 -4.73
N GLU A 79 -5.93 13.36 -5.66
CA GLU A 79 -6.23 13.28 -7.10
C GLU A 79 -6.92 11.96 -7.45
N PHE A 80 -6.49 10.87 -6.80
CA PHE A 80 -7.09 9.56 -6.99
C PHE A 80 -8.51 9.51 -6.43
N GLU A 81 -8.74 10.03 -5.23
CA GLU A 81 -10.07 10.12 -4.62
C GLU A 81 -11.03 11.00 -5.43
N ALA A 82 -10.54 12.14 -5.95
CA ALA A 82 -11.30 12.99 -6.86
C ALA A 82 -11.64 12.25 -8.17
N HIS A 83 -10.73 11.41 -8.67
CA HIS A 83 -11.01 10.55 -9.83
C HIS A 83 -12.11 9.51 -9.52
N LEU A 84 -12.07 8.84 -8.37
CA LEU A 84 -13.08 7.84 -7.99
C LEU A 84 -14.49 8.44 -7.88
N SER A 85 -14.58 9.71 -7.45
CA SER A 85 -15.86 10.45 -7.41
C SER A 85 -16.23 11.13 -8.73
N SER A 86 -15.36 11.11 -9.75
CA SER A 86 -15.64 11.76 -11.04
C SER A 86 -16.75 11.05 -11.82
N TYR A 87 -17.55 11.84 -12.55
CA TYR A 87 -18.68 11.34 -13.33
C TYR A 87 -18.25 10.25 -14.35
N ASP A 88 -17.20 10.51 -15.11
CA ASP A 88 -16.71 9.57 -16.14
C ASP A 88 -16.27 8.23 -15.56
N HIS A 89 -15.62 8.26 -14.39
CA HIS A 89 -15.21 7.05 -13.69
C HIS A 89 -16.43 6.23 -13.25
N ASN A 90 -17.38 6.87 -12.55
CA ASN A 90 -18.60 6.24 -12.06
C ASN A 90 -19.45 5.68 -13.20
N HIS A 91 -19.54 6.40 -14.31
CA HIS A 91 -20.21 5.93 -15.50
C HIS A 91 -19.55 4.64 -16.00
N ARG A 92 -18.24 4.66 -16.25
CA ARG A 92 -17.51 3.48 -16.72
C ARG A 92 -17.60 2.29 -15.76
N GLN A 93 -17.59 2.54 -14.46
CA GLN A 93 -17.80 1.51 -13.43
C GLN A 93 -19.17 0.85 -13.56
N ARG A 94 -20.25 1.64 -13.64
CA ARG A 94 -21.61 1.11 -13.84
C ARG A 94 -21.74 0.30 -15.13
N PHE A 95 -21.12 0.76 -16.23
CA PHE A 95 -21.15 -0.02 -17.49
C PHE A 95 -20.45 -1.37 -17.37
N LYS A 96 -19.33 -1.43 -16.63
CA LYS A 96 -18.63 -2.69 -16.38
C LYS A 96 -19.49 -3.64 -15.55
N GLU A 97 -20.04 -3.17 -14.44
CA GLU A 97 -20.92 -3.96 -13.56
C GLU A 97 -22.15 -4.49 -14.31
N MET A 98 -22.78 -3.64 -15.12
CA MET A 98 -23.90 -4.04 -15.97
C MET A 98 -23.49 -5.14 -16.96
N ARG A 99 -22.31 -5.02 -17.59
CA ARG A 99 -21.81 -6.01 -18.53
C ARG A 99 -21.44 -7.32 -17.84
N GLU A 100 -20.89 -7.29 -16.63
CA GLU A 100 -20.57 -8.49 -15.87
C GLU A 100 -21.83 -9.25 -15.43
N MET A 101 -22.87 -8.53 -15.00
CA MET A 101 -24.16 -9.13 -14.67
C MET A 101 -24.89 -9.74 -15.89
N HIS A 102 -24.78 -9.13 -17.06
CA HIS A 102 -25.41 -9.66 -18.28
C HIS A 102 -24.51 -10.65 -19.03
N GLY A 103 -23.20 -10.60 -18.82
CA GLY A 103 -22.20 -11.46 -19.46
C GLY A 103 -22.35 -12.91 -19.04
N SER A 104 -22.59 -13.17 -17.76
CA SER A 104 -22.88 -14.52 -17.26
C SER A 104 -24.10 -15.13 -17.92
N ASN A 105 -25.18 -14.35 -18.07
CA ASN A 105 -26.41 -14.81 -18.71
C ASN A 105 -26.23 -15.11 -20.20
N ARG A 106 -25.34 -14.37 -20.89
CA ARG A 106 -25.00 -14.66 -22.29
C ARG A 106 -24.27 -15.98 -22.43
N ASP A 107 -23.27 -16.23 -21.60
CA ASP A 107 -22.51 -17.48 -21.63
C ASP A 107 -23.38 -18.69 -21.23
N ASP A 108 -24.25 -18.52 -20.23
CA ASP A 108 -25.23 -19.53 -19.85
C ASP A 108 -26.23 -19.84 -20.98
N ARG A 109 -26.68 -18.81 -21.71
CA ARG A 109 -27.55 -18.98 -22.88
C ARG A 109 -26.84 -19.73 -24.00
N LEU A 110 -25.61 -19.34 -24.35
CA LEU A 110 -24.81 -20.01 -25.38
C LEU A 110 -24.59 -21.49 -25.03
N LYS A 111 -24.31 -21.79 -23.77
CA LYS A 111 -24.14 -23.17 -23.28
C LYS A 111 -25.43 -23.99 -23.41
N ARG A 112 -26.60 -23.39 -23.14
CA ARG A 112 -27.90 -24.06 -23.32
C ARG A 112 -28.19 -24.33 -24.79
N GLU A 113 -27.93 -23.37 -25.67
CA GLU A 113 -28.09 -23.52 -27.12
C GLU A 113 -27.17 -24.62 -27.67
N GLN A 114 -25.91 -24.66 -27.22
CA GLN A 114 -24.96 -25.70 -27.61
C GLN A 114 -25.39 -27.10 -27.16
N GLN A 115 -25.89 -27.24 -25.93
CA GLN A 115 -26.44 -28.52 -25.45
C GLN A 115 -27.69 -28.97 -26.23
N GLN A 116 -28.52 -28.04 -26.71
CA GLN A 116 -29.68 -28.37 -27.53
C GLN A 116 -29.24 -28.91 -28.90
N LEU A 117 -28.32 -28.21 -29.56
CA LEU A 117 -27.72 -28.66 -30.83
C LEU A 117 -27.09 -30.04 -30.71
N GLU A 118 -26.32 -30.30 -29.65
CA GLU A 118 -25.73 -31.62 -29.39
C GLU A 118 -26.78 -32.71 -29.23
N ARG A 119 -27.87 -32.44 -28.49
CA ARG A 119 -28.98 -33.39 -28.33
C ARG A 119 -29.70 -33.68 -29.64
N GLU A 120 -29.90 -32.67 -30.49
CA GLU A 120 -30.51 -32.84 -31.80
C GLU A 120 -29.63 -33.67 -32.73
N MET A 121 -28.32 -33.37 -32.77
CA MET A 121 -27.35 -34.18 -33.52
C MET A 121 -27.32 -35.63 -33.02
N ALA A 122 -27.36 -35.85 -31.71
CA ALA A 122 -27.40 -37.20 -31.13
C ALA A 122 -28.70 -37.97 -31.46
N LYS A 123 -29.84 -37.27 -31.56
CA LYS A 123 -31.12 -37.87 -32.00
C LYS A 123 -31.08 -38.24 -33.48
N PHE A 124 -30.53 -37.38 -34.34
CA PHE A 124 -30.39 -37.66 -35.76
C PHE A 124 -29.45 -38.84 -36.02
N ALA A 125 -28.33 -38.93 -35.29
CA ALA A 125 -27.41 -40.06 -35.36
C ALA A 125 -28.00 -41.40 -34.89
N GLN A 126 -29.03 -41.36 -34.03
CA GLN A 126 -29.71 -42.56 -33.52
C GLN A 126 -30.94 -42.97 -34.36
N MET A 127 -31.31 -42.23 -35.41
CA MET A 127 -32.34 -42.69 -36.33
C MET A 127 -31.81 -43.89 -37.13
N PRO A 128 -32.36 -45.11 -36.95
CA PRO A 128 -31.93 -46.26 -37.75
C PRO A 128 -32.41 -46.06 -39.19
N ASP A 129 -31.52 -46.33 -40.15
CA ASP A 129 -31.80 -46.27 -41.57
C ASP A 129 -32.89 -47.30 -41.90
N ALA A 130 -34.14 -46.84 -42.03
CA ALA A 130 -35.29 -47.62 -42.46
C ALA A 130 -35.17 -47.90 -43.97
N ARG A 131 -34.13 -48.65 -44.35
CA ARG A 131 -33.88 -49.05 -45.73
C ARG A 131 -33.44 -50.51 -45.79
N LYS A 132 -34.36 -51.41 -45.45
CA LYS A 132 -34.37 -52.81 -45.87
C LYS A 132 -35.82 -53.14 -46.18
N GLN A 133 -36.18 -53.00 -47.46
CA GLN A 133 -36.50 -54.08 -48.40
C GLN A 133 -37.79 -54.82 -48.02
#